data_AF-A0A7S3IZA5-F1
#
_entry.id   AF-A0A7S3IZA5-F1
#
_cell.length_a   1.000
_cell.length_b   1.000
_cell.length_c   1.000
_cell.angle_alpha   90.00
_cell.angle_beta   90.00
_cell.angle_gamma   90.00
#
_symmetry.space_group_name_H-M   'P 1'
#
loop_
_entity.id
_entity.type
_entity.pdbx_description
1 polymer ?
#
loop_
_entity_poly.entity_id
_entity_poly.type
_entity_poly.pdbx_seq_one_letter_code
_entity_poly.pdbx_strand_id
1 'polypeptide(L)'
;TTPDGYILKVFRIRSPQVKASGVKAPVVFMQHGILSSAWAWVASYSQFAPAFQFAREGYDVWLGNSRGNHFSRRNTHINPDTDPAQFFAFSFQQMGQYDLPTQVDLARKVSGQDKVTYVG
;
A
#
# COMPACT_ATOMS: atom_id res chain seq x y z
N THR A 1 -0.83 -2.74 10.79
CA THR A 1 -2.17 -3.01 11.33
C THR A 1 -2.83 -1.68 11.59
N THR A 2 -4.08 -1.52 11.20
CA THR A 2 -4.87 -0.30 11.44
C THR A 2 -5.33 -0.23 12.91
N PRO A 3 -5.76 0.95 13.41
CA PRO A 3 -6.26 1.08 14.77
C PRO A 3 -7.45 0.17 15.10
N ASP A 4 -8.27 -0.16 14.11
CA ASP A 4 -9.43 -1.07 14.21
C ASP A 4 -9.10 -2.53 13.83
N GLY A 5 -7.81 -2.88 13.81
CA GLY A 5 -7.34 -4.26 13.78
C GLY A 5 -7.14 -4.88 12.40
N TYR A 6 -7.44 -4.18 11.30
CA TYR A 6 -7.21 -4.73 9.95
C TYR A 6 -5.70 -4.83 9.66
N ILE A 7 -5.31 -5.96 9.10
CA ILE A 7 -3.92 -6.25 8.74
C ILE A 7 -3.75 -6.06 7.24
N LEU A 8 -3.25 -4.89 6.87
CA LEU A 8 -3.05 -4.49 5.48
C LEU A 8 -1.67 -4.92 5.00
N LYS A 9 -1.60 -5.59 3.85
CA LYS A 9 -0.33 -5.91 3.20
C LYS A 9 0.05 -4.75 2.27
N VAL A 10 1.25 -4.20 2.46
CA VAL A 10 1.81 -3.15 1.59
C VAL A 10 3.01 -3.74 0.86
N PHE A 11 3.11 -3.49 -0.45
CA PHE A 11 4.29 -3.88 -1.21
C PHE A 11 5.23 -2.68 -1.38
N ARG A 12 6.54 -2.95 -1.42
CA ARG A 12 7.57 -1.92 -1.60
C ARG A 12 8.54 -2.34 -2.69
N ILE A 13 8.79 -1.46 -3.64
CA ILE A 13 9.69 -1.69 -4.78
C ILE A 13 10.78 -0.61 -4.75
N ARG A 14 12.03 -1.07 -4.70
CA ARG A 14 13.23 -0.22 -4.78
C ARG A 14 14.18 -0.80 -5.82
N SER A 15 14.69 0.05 -6.71
CA SER A 15 15.74 -0.34 -7.64
C SER A 15 17.06 -0.67 -6.92
N PRO A 16 17.93 -1.52 -7.48
CA PRO A 16 19.26 -1.80 -6.92
C PRO A 16 20.06 -0.52 -6.66
N GLN A 17 19.95 0.47 -7.55
CA GLN A 17 20.59 1.77 -7.44
C GLN A 17 20.12 2.52 -6.19
N VAL A 18 18.81 2.59 -5.97
CA VAL A 18 18.23 3.22 -4.77
C VAL A 18 18.64 2.46 -3.49
N LYS A 19 18.76 1.14 -3.55
CA LYS A 19 19.22 0.33 -2.40
C LYS A 19 20.70 0.60 -2.07
N ALA A 20 21.55 0.71 -3.09
CA ALA A 20 22.99 0.89 -2.94
C ALA A 20 23.40 2.34 -2.60
N SER A 21 22.63 3.34 -3.05
CA SER A 21 23.02 4.76 -2.92
C SER A 21 23.15 5.28 -1.49
N GLY A 22 22.53 4.62 -0.50
CA GLY A 22 22.42 5.13 0.87
C GLY A 22 21.56 6.41 1.00
N VAL A 23 21.09 6.98 -0.11
CA VAL A 23 20.25 8.18 -0.15
C VAL A 23 18.79 7.82 0.13
N LYS A 24 18.10 8.69 0.88
CA LYS A 24 16.66 8.62 1.05
C LYS A 24 15.98 9.02 -0.27
N ALA A 25 15.59 8.04 -1.07
CA ALA A 25 14.82 8.26 -2.29
C ALA A 25 13.45 8.91 -1.99
N PRO A 26 12.92 9.75 -2.88
CA PRO A 26 11.55 10.27 -2.74
C PRO A 26 10.54 9.12 -2.80
N VAL A 27 9.52 9.18 -1.94
CA VAL A 27 8.48 8.15 -1.86
C VAL A 27 7.32 8.47 -2.80
N VAL A 28 6.89 7.47 -3.58
CA VAL A 28 5.58 7.46 -4.25
C VAL A 28 4.72 6.36 -3.63
N PHE A 29 3.57 6.74 -3.10
CA PHE A 29 2.56 5.82 -2.59
C PHE A 29 1.42 5.71 -3.60
N MET A 30 1.16 4.49 -4.07
CA MET A 30 0.18 4.21 -5.12
C MET A 30 -0.97 3.36 -4.55
N GLN A 31 -2.19 3.90 -4.57
CA GLN A 31 -3.39 3.29 -4.01
C GLN A 31 -4.33 2.89 -5.13
N HIS A 32 -4.78 1.64 -5.14
CA HIS A 32 -5.72 1.16 -6.17
C HIS A 32 -7.15 1.68 -5.95
N GLY A 33 -7.97 1.62 -7.01
CA GLY A 33 -9.39 1.95 -6.99
C GLY A 33 -10.31 0.81 -6.53
N ILE A 34 -11.62 0.95 -6.80
CA ILE A 34 -12.66 0.01 -6.35
C ILE A 34 -12.45 -1.41 -6.91
N LEU A 35 -12.71 -2.43 -6.10
CA LEU A 35 -12.57 -3.87 -6.45
C LEU A 35 -11.21 -4.27 -7.04
N SER A 36 -10.15 -3.52 -6.70
CA SER A 36 -8.79 -3.75 -7.21
C SER A 36 -7.81 -4.10 -6.08
N SER A 37 -6.52 -4.13 -6.41
CA SER A 37 -5.42 -4.33 -5.47
C SER A 37 -4.14 -3.65 -5.97
N ALA A 38 -3.08 -3.69 -5.17
CA ALA A 38 -1.74 -3.25 -5.56
C ALA A 38 -1.26 -3.85 -6.90
N TRP A 39 -1.83 -4.99 -7.32
CA TRP A 39 -1.57 -5.60 -8.63
C TRP A 39 -1.76 -4.63 -9.79
N ALA A 40 -2.73 -3.72 -9.72
CA ALA A 40 -3.03 -2.77 -10.80
C ALA A 40 -1.81 -1.95 -11.27
N TRP A 41 -0.87 -1.68 -10.36
CA TRP A 41 0.33 -0.88 -10.66
C TRP A 41 1.48 -1.67 -11.31
N VAL A 42 1.35 -2.99 -11.33
CA VAL A 42 2.34 -3.94 -11.88
C VAL A 42 1.76 -4.87 -12.95
N ALA A 43 0.46 -4.74 -13.27
CA ALA A 43 -0.30 -5.60 -14.18
C ALA A 43 -0.01 -5.37 -15.68
N SER A 44 1.22 -5.02 -16.03
CA SER A 44 1.68 -4.84 -17.41
C SER A 44 3.12 -5.30 -17.53
N TYR A 45 3.68 -5.30 -18.75
CA TYR A 45 5.10 -5.55 -18.93
C TYR A 45 5.94 -4.56 -18.12
N SER A 46 7.09 -5.01 -17.62
CA SER A 46 7.90 -4.23 -16.67
C SER A 46 8.31 -2.85 -17.20
N GLN A 47 8.47 -2.70 -18.52
CA GLN A 47 8.76 -1.41 -19.16
C GLN A 47 7.60 -0.40 -19.11
N PHE A 48 6.35 -0.88 -18.98
CA PHE A 48 5.14 -0.06 -19.03
C PHE A 48 4.40 0.05 -17.70
N ALA A 49 4.63 -0.88 -16.77
CA ALA A 49 3.94 -0.83 -15.48
C ALA A 49 4.40 0.40 -14.67
N PRO A 50 3.47 1.26 -14.21
CA PRO A 50 3.83 2.53 -13.57
C PRO A 50 4.74 2.39 -12.36
N ALA A 51 4.51 1.37 -11.51
CA ALA A 51 5.34 1.15 -10.34
C ALA A 51 6.81 0.85 -10.70
N PHE A 52 7.03 0.13 -11.80
CA PHE A 52 8.38 -0.16 -12.27
C PHE A 52 9.03 1.02 -12.98
N GLN A 53 8.24 1.87 -13.66
CA GLN A 53 8.74 3.13 -14.22
C GLN A 53 9.24 4.04 -13.10
N PHE A 54 8.44 4.33 -12.07
CA PHE A 54 8.89 5.12 -10.93
C PHE A 54 10.13 4.53 -10.23
N ALA A 55 10.17 3.21 -10.04
CA ALA A 55 11.34 2.59 -9.41
C ALA A 55 12.62 2.76 -10.25
N ARG A 56 12.53 2.72 -11.60
CA ARG A 56 13.67 2.97 -12.50
C ARG A 56 14.13 4.42 -12.45
N GLU A 57 13.20 5.36 -12.33
CA GLU A 57 13.49 6.79 -12.15
C GLU A 57 13.99 7.15 -10.74
N GLY A 58 14.25 6.15 -9.88
CA GLY A 58 14.91 6.36 -8.60
C GLY A 58 13.99 6.62 -7.41
N TYR A 59 12.68 6.37 -7.55
CA TYR A 59 11.72 6.52 -6.45
C TYR A 59 11.70 5.27 -5.54
N ASP A 60 11.36 5.47 -4.27
CA ASP A 60 10.96 4.41 -3.34
C ASP A 60 9.44 4.19 -3.46
N VAL A 61 9.04 3.13 -4.15
CA VAL A 61 7.65 2.92 -4.55
C VAL A 61 6.93 2.04 -3.53
N TRP A 62 5.78 2.49 -3.05
CA TRP A 62 4.92 1.80 -2.10
C TRP A 62 3.54 1.56 -2.71
N LEU A 63 3.05 0.33 -2.65
CA LEU A 63 1.76 -0.06 -3.24
C LEU A 63 0.80 -0.47 -2.13
N GLY A 64 -0.23 0.33 -1.92
CA GLY A 64 -1.24 0.14 -0.89
C GLY A 64 -2.27 -0.93 -1.25
N ASN A 65 -2.87 -1.54 -0.23
CA ASN A 65 -4.03 -2.42 -0.36
C ASN A 65 -5.08 -2.05 0.67
N SER A 66 -6.31 -1.81 0.21
CA SER A 66 -7.45 -1.56 1.10
C SER A 66 -7.91 -2.84 1.80
N ARG A 67 -8.43 -2.68 3.01
CA ARG A 67 -9.09 -3.75 3.79
C ARG A 67 -10.08 -4.55 2.93
N GLY A 68 -10.07 -5.87 3.13
CA GLY A 68 -10.98 -6.81 2.47
C GLY A 68 -10.57 -7.28 1.08
N ASN A 69 -9.58 -6.66 0.43
CA ASN A 69 -9.06 -7.19 -0.83
C ASN A 69 -8.22 -8.47 -0.62
N HIS A 70 -7.85 -9.13 -1.72
CA HIS A 70 -7.12 -10.41 -1.70
C HIS A 70 -5.86 -10.41 -0.79
N PHE A 71 -5.13 -9.30 -0.71
CA PHE A 71 -3.89 -9.19 0.07
C PHE A 71 -4.11 -8.71 1.52
N SER A 72 -5.29 -8.15 1.82
CA SER A 72 -5.62 -7.46 3.08
C SER A 72 -6.92 -7.98 3.71
N ARG A 73 -7.15 -9.30 3.66
CA ARG A 73 -8.33 -9.98 4.24
C ARG A 73 -8.00 -10.64 5.59
N ARG A 74 -7.42 -9.89 6.52
CA ARG A 74 -7.13 -10.34 7.90
C ARG A 74 -7.40 -9.23 8.90
N ASN A 75 -7.83 -9.61 10.11
CA ASN A 75 -8.03 -8.71 11.24
C ASN A 75 -7.51 -9.38 12.53
N THR A 76 -7.11 -8.60 13.53
CA THR A 76 -6.56 -9.09 14.80
C THR A 76 -7.60 -9.72 15.73
N HIS A 77 -8.89 -9.43 15.52
CA HIS A 77 -9.98 -9.84 16.41
C HIS A 77 -11.11 -10.58 15.68
N ILE A 78 -11.27 -10.35 14.37
CA ILE A 78 -12.39 -10.87 13.57
C ILE A 78 -11.86 -11.81 12.49
N ASN A 79 -12.39 -13.02 12.42
CA ASN A 79 -12.06 -13.95 11.34
C ASN A 79 -13.06 -13.77 10.18
N PRO A 80 -12.59 -13.45 8.95
CA PRO A 80 -13.46 -13.19 7.80
C PRO A 80 -14.26 -14.40 7.31
N ASP A 81 -13.87 -15.61 7.69
CA ASP A 81 -14.53 -16.86 7.27
C ASP A 81 -15.59 -17.32 8.30
N THR A 82 -15.45 -16.94 9.58
CA THR A 82 -16.44 -17.27 10.62
C THR A 82 -17.41 -16.12 10.90
N ASP A 83 -16.96 -14.87 10.79
CA ASP A 83 -17.72 -13.66 11.17
C ASP A 83 -17.77 -12.62 10.03
N PRO A 84 -18.23 -12.99 8.81
CA PRO A 84 -18.12 -12.15 7.62
C PRO A 84 -18.91 -10.83 7.75
N ALA A 85 -20.09 -10.85 8.39
CA ALA A 85 -20.89 -9.65 8.55
C ALA A 85 -20.16 -8.56 9.35
N GLN A 86 -19.41 -8.95 10.38
CA GLN A 86 -18.60 -8.02 11.18
C GLN A 86 -17.32 -7.62 10.44
N PHE A 87 -16.66 -8.58 9.78
CA PHE A 87 -15.42 -8.33 9.04
C PHE A 87 -15.63 -7.38 7.84
N PHE A 88 -16.78 -7.46 7.16
CA PHE A 88 -17.07 -6.62 6.00
C PHE A 88 -17.94 -5.40 6.31
N ALA A 89 -18.17 -5.09 7.60
CA ALA A 89 -18.88 -3.89 8.05
C ALA A 89 -18.01 -2.62 7.93
N PHE A 90 -17.57 -2.29 6.72
CA PHE A 90 -16.81 -1.08 6.42
C PHE A 90 -17.18 -0.51 5.04
N SER A 91 -16.80 0.73 4.79
CA SER A 91 -16.85 1.37 3.48
C SER A 91 -15.53 2.11 3.18
N PHE A 92 -15.50 2.89 2.10
CA PHE A 92 -14.38 3.78 1.80
C PHE A 92 -14.11 4.80 2.92
N GLN A 93 -15.09 5.07 3.80
CA GLN A 93 -14.89 5.95 4.94
C GLN A 93 -13.82 5.40 5.88
N GLN A 94 -13.88 4.12 6.26
CA GLN A 94 -12.85 3.50 7.10
C GLN A 94 -11.52 3.34 6.35
N MET A 95 -11.55 3.16 5.02
CA MET A 95 -10.31 3.16 4.22
C MET A 95 -9.59 4.51 4.30
N GLY A 96 -10.32 5.62 4.16
CA GLY A 96 -9.75 6.97 4.28
C GLY A 96 -9.34 7.32 5.71
N GLN A 97 -10.13 6.90 6.70
CA GLN A 97 -9.90 7.24 8.11
C GLN A 97 -8.79 6.40 8.75
N TYR A 98 -8.64 5.13 8.37
CA TYR A 98 -7.75 4.19 9.04
C TYR A 98 -6.70 3.58 8.09
N ASP A 99 -7.10 3.09 6.91
CA ASP A 99 -6.17 2.36 6.04
C ASP A 99 -5.10 3.27 5.47
N LEU A 100 -5.50 4.39 4.88
CA LEU A 100 -4.58 5.30 4.20
C LEU A 100 -3.58 5.93 5.19
N PRO A 101 -4.00 6.52 6.32
CA PRO A 101 -3.06 7.07 7.31
C PRO A 101 -2.08 6.00 7.81
N THR A 102 -2.56 4.80 8.14
CA THR A 102 -1.71 3.70 8.63
C THR A 102 -0.63 3.31 7.62
N GLN A 103 -0.98 3.21 6.33
CA GLN A 103 -0.04 2.80 5.29
C GLN A 103 0.94 3.93 4.90
N VAL A 104 0.46 5.18 4.85
CA VAL A 104 1.31 6.36 4.56
C VAL A 104 2.30 6.61 5.69
N ASP A 105 1.88 6.51 6.95
CA ASP A 105 2.78 6.67 8.09
C ASP A 105 3.81 5.55 8.16
N LEU A 106 3.43 4.31 7.81
CA LEU A 106 4.39 3.22 7.63
C LEU A 106 5.44 3.58 6.56
N ALA A 107 5.01 4.07 5.39
CA ALA A 107 5.91 4.44 4.31
C ALA A 107 6.87 5.57 4.72
N ARG A 108 6.36 6.63 5.37
CA ARG A 108 7.17 7.75 5.91
C ARG A 108 8.18 7.27 6.94
N LYS A 109 7.73 6.50 7.94
CA LYS A 109 8.58 5.99 9.03
C LYS A 109 9.69 5.08 8.50
N VAL A 110 9.39 4.19 7.57
CA VAL A 110 10.36 3.21 7.04
C VAL A 110 11.30 3.82 6.00
N SER A 111 10.84 4.79 5.21
CA SER A 111 11.69 5.52 4.25
C SER A 111 12.53 6.61 4.92
N GLY A 112 12.08 7.13 6.06
CA GLY A 112 12.64 8.30 6.72
C GLY A 112 12.34 9.62 5.98
N GLN A 113 11.34 9.64 5.10
CA GLN A 113 10.85 10.82 4.40
C GLN A 113 9.68 11.47 5.15
N ASP A 114 9.65 12.81 5.17
CA ASP A 114 8.58 13.57 5.83
C ASP A 114 7.30 13.63 5.02
N LYS A 115 7.39 13.55 3.69
CA LYS A 115 6.27 13.64 2.74
C LYS A 115 6.32 12.50 1.73
N VAL A 116 5.16 12.22 1.14
CA VAL A 116 5.01 11.23 0.06
C VAL A 116 4.26 11.89 -1.10
N THR A 117 4.57 11.48 -2.32
CA THR A 117 3.69 11.73 -3.47
C THR A 117 2.61 10.65 -3.47
N TYR A 118 1.34 11.04 -3.51
CA TYR A 118 0.21 10.12 -3.55
C TYR A 118 -0.35 10.00 -4.96
N VAL A 119 -0.59 8.77 -5.41
CA VAL A 119 -1.23 8.43 -6.69
C VAL A 119 -2.40 7.49 -6.39
N GLY A 120 -3.60 7.81 -6.85
CA GLY A 120 -4.83 7.06 -6.60
C GLY A 120 -5.78 7.08 -7.78
#